data_AF-A0A497SM00-F1
#
_entry.id   AF-A0A497SM00-F1
#
_cell.length_a   1.000
_cell.length_b   1.000
_cell.length_c   1.000
_cell.angle_alpha   90.00
_cell.angle_beta   90.00
_cell.angle_gamma   90.00
#
_symmetry.space_group_name_H-M   'P 1'
#
loop_
_entity.id
_entity.type
_entity.pdbx_description
1 polymer ?
#
loop_
_entity_poly.entity_id
_entity_poly.type
_entity_poly.pdbx_seq_one_letter_code
_entity_poly.pdbx_strand_id
1 'polypeptide(L)'
;MRVTVDLDENSKRLARWVFFNFIGIFSLPNFSYLKNFVPKIWKTRRGWHFSLNHLRISFEEACMYRLLLNDDRKRVRFDFESVHKPKQILFSKKDGYKKKEVSPEELI
;
A
#
# COMPACT_ATOMS: atom_id res chain seq x y z
N MET A 1 0.13 -12.53 4.15
CA MET A 1 -0.48 -11.21 4.43
C MET A 1 -0.09 -10.20 3.34
N ARG A 2 -0.73 -9.03 3.29
CA ARG A 2 -0.34 -7.92 2.40
C ARG A 2 -0.31 -6.59 3.17
N VAL A 3 0.54 -5.68 2.72
CA VAL A 3 0.52 -4.27 3.14
C VAL A 3 0.12 -3.45 1.93
N THR A 4 -0.96 -2.68 2.06
CA THR A 4 -1.45 -1.78 1.04
C THR A 4 -1.63 -0.41 1.66
N VAL A 5 -1.08 0.61 1.01
CA VAL A 5 -1.16 2.02 1.42
C VAL A 5 -1.82 2.78 0.28
N ASP A 6 -2.82 3.58 0.58
CA ASP A 6 -3.55 4.38 -0.40
C ASP A 6 -3.49 5.84 0.02
N LEU A 7 -2.73 6.61 -0.75
CA LEU A 7 -2.54 8.04 -0.58
C LEU A 7 -3.62 8.75 -1.37
N ASP A 8 -4.62 9.31 -0.69
CA ASP A 8 -5.70 10.11 -1.29
C ASP A 8 -5.25 11.53 -1.69
N GLU A 9 -3.99 11.68 -2.08
CA GLU A 9 -3.36 12.93 -2.51
C GLU A 9 -2.49 12.70 -3.76
N ASN A 10 -2.52 13.66 -4.69
CA ASN A 10 -1.71 13.64 -5.92
C ASN A 10 -0.27 14.14 -5.74
N SER A 11 0.27 14.18 -4.53
CA SER A 11 1.64 14.64 -4.27
C SER A 11 2.67 13.58 -4.64
N LYS A 12 3.41 13.84 -5.73
CA LYS A 12 4.57 13.01 -6.13
C LYS A 12 5.63 12.98 -5.02
N ARG A 13 5.83 14.07 -4.28
CA ARG A 13 6.78 14.14 -3.15
C ARG A 13 6.40 13.18 -2.03
N LEU A 14 5.13 13.17 -1.62
CA LEU A 14 4.64 12.24 -0.60
C LEU A 14 4.71 10.79 -1.09
N ALA A 15 4.28 10.53 -2.33
CA ALA A 15 4.36 9.21 -2.95
C ALA A 15 5.80 8.69 -3.00
N ARG A 16 6.76 9.54 -3.36
CA ARG A 16 8.20 9.23 -3.35
C ARG A 16 8.69 8.89 -1.94
N TRP A 17 8.33 9.70 -0.93
CA TRP A 17 8.69 9.43 0.46
C TRP A 17 8.13 8.08 0.94
N VAL A 18 6.86 7.79 0.66
CA VAL A 18 6.23 6.50 1.00
C VAL A 18 6.92 5.35 0.28
N PHE A 19 7.24 5.50 -1.00
CA PHE A 19 7.98 4.49 -1.76
C PHE A 19 9.33 4.14 -1.12
N PHE A 20 10.16 5.14 -0.80
CA PHE A 20 11.46 4.87 -0.16
C PHE A 20 11.33 4.27 1.23
N ASN A 21 10.32 4.65 2.03
CA ASN A 21 10.05 4.00 3.30
C ASN A 21 9.57 2.55 3.11
N PHE A 22 8.79 2.28 2.06
CA PHE A 22 8.40 0.93 1.67
C PHE A 22 9.65 0.08 1.39
N ILE A 23 10.57 0.58 0.57
CA ILE A 23 11.82 -0.11 0.28
C ILE A 23 12.67 -0.29 1.55
N GLY A 24 12.81 0.76 2.37
CA GLY A 24 13.64 0.73 3.57
C GLY A 24 13.16 -0.29 4.60
N ILE A 25 11.87 -0.30 4.92
CA ILE A 25 11.28 -1.23 5.89
C ILE A 25 11.40 -2.67 5.41
N PHE A 26 11.03 -2.95 4.16
CA PHE A 26 10.96 -4.32 3.67
C PHE A 26 12.30 -4.86 3.13
N SER A 27 13.37 -4.05 3.16
CA SER A 27 14.75 -4.51 2.93
C SER A 27 15.46 -4.99 4.20
N LEU A 28 14.82 -4.85 5.38
CA LEU A 28 15.41 -5.29 6.65
C LEU A 28 15.60 -6.82 6.70
N PRO A 29 16.54 -7.34 7.53
CA PRO A 29 16.85 -8.77 7.60
C PRO A 29 15.66 -9.69 7.85
N ASN A 30 14.67 -9.22 8.62
CA ASN A 30 13.42 -9.95 8.91
C ASN A 30 12.57 -10.21 7.64
N PHE A 31 12.85 -9.49 6.56
CA PHE A 31 12.22 -9.62 5.26
C PHE A 31 13.15 -10.19 4.18
N SER A 32 14.29 -10.78 4.55
CA SER A 32 15.26 -11.38 3.62
C SER A 32 14.68 -12.43 2.65
N TYR A 33 13.52 -13.02 2.99
CA TYR A 33 12.77 -13.91 2.10
C TYR A 33 12.16 -13.20 0.88
N LEU A 34 12.05 -11.87 0.90
CA LEU A 34 11.53 -11.03 -0.17
C LEU A 34 12.64 -10.62 -1.16
N LYS A 35 13.39 -11.59 -1.69
CA LYS A 35 14.46 -11.31 -2.66
C LYS A 35 13.91 -10.51 -3.84
N ASN A 36 14.54 -9.37 -4.15
CA ASN A 36 14.17 -8.47 -5.25
C ASN A 36 12.73 -7.96 -5.21
N PHE A 37 12.17 -7.71 -4.02
CA PHE A 37 10.83 -7.15 -3.95
C PHE A 37 10.79 -5.71 -4.48
N VAL A 38 9.72 -5.43 -5.21
CA VAL A 38 9.35 -4.09 -5.63
C VAL A 38 7.86 -3.95 -5.30
N PRO A 39 7.45 -2.94 -4.51
CA PRO A 39 6.04 -2.72 -4.26
C PRO A 39 5.36 -2.39 -5.58
N LYS A 40 4.17 -2.96 -5.81
CA LYS A 40 3.34 -2.56 -6.94
C LYS A 40 2.80 -1.17 -6.69
N ILE A 41 2.87 -0.31 -7.70
CA ILE A 41 2.49 1.10 -7.60
C ILE A 41 1.39 1.36 -8.62
N TRP A 42 0.28 1.97 -8.20
CA TRP A 42 -0.76 2.43 -9.11
C TRP A 42 -1.00 3.90 -8.94
N LYS A 43 -1.04 4.63 -10.06
CA LYS A 43 -1.51 6.01 -10.11
C LYS A 43 -3.00 6.03 -10.42
N THR A 44 -3.77 6.73 -9.60
CA THR A 44 -5.18 7.06 -9.88
C THR A 44 -5.36 8.56 -10.05
N ARG A 45 -6.57 9.01 -10.41
CA ARG A 45 -6.91 10.44 -10.42
C ARG A 45 -6.84 11.07 -9.02
N ARG A 46 -7.02 10.27 -7.97
CA ARG A 46 -7.10 10.74 -6.58
C ARG A 46 -5.76 10.70 -5.86
N GLY A 47 -4.89 9.76 -6.24
CA GLY A 47 -3.54 9.72 -5.70
C GLY A 47 -2.77 8.48 -6.09
N TRP A 48 -2.14 7.83 -5.12
CA TRP A 48 -1.15 6.77 -5.34
C TRP A 48 -1.43 5.58 -4.43
N HIS A 49 -1.34 4.38 -4.97
CA HIS A 49 -1.54 3.15 -4.22
C HIS A 49 -0.26 2.34 -4.27
N PHE A 50 0.18 1.84 -3.12
CA PHE A 50 1.32 0.96 -2.97
C PHE A 50 0.85 -0.37 -2.41
N SER A 51 1.31 -1.50 -2.95
CA SER A 51 0.99 -2.81 -2.38
C SER A 51 2.15 -3.78 -2.46
N LEU A 52 2.34 -4.51 -1.37
CA LEU A 52 3.23 -5.65 -1.28
C LEU A 52 2.47 -6.86 -0.73
N ASN A 53 2.60 -7.99 -1.40
CA ASN A 53 1.84 -9.22 -1.13
C ASN A 53 2.76 -10.32 -0.59
N HIS A 54 2.17 -11.42 -0.12
CA HIS A 54 2.87 -12.61 0.36
C HIS A 54 3.84 -12.36 1.54
N LEU A 55 3.53 -11.36 2.37
CA LEU A 55 4.27 -11.08 3.59
C LEU A 55 3.98 -12.12 4.67
N ARG A 56 5.03 -12.61 5.34
CA ARG A 56 4.98 -13.51 6.50
C ARG A 56 4.85 -12.71 7.80
N ILE A 57 3.81 -11.89 7.86
CA ILE A 57 3.49 -11.02 9.01
C ILE A 57 2.03 -11.23 9.41
N SER A 58 1.72 -10.92 10.67
CA SER A 58 0.38 -10.91 11.20
C SER A 58 -0.46 -9.76 10.62
N PHE A 59 -1.76 -9.78 10.88
CA PHE A 59 -2.66 -8.70 10.49
C PHE A 59 -2.34 -7.40 11.24
N GLU A 60 -2.05 -7.51 12.53
CA GLU A 60 -1.68 -6.42 13.42
C GLU A 60 -0.38 -5.76 12.94
N GLU A 61 0.64 -6.56 12.61
CA GLU A 61 1.90 -6.08 12.03
C GLU A 61 1.65 -5.36 10.70
N ALA A 62 0.80 -5.91 9.83
CA ALA A 62 0.44 -5.26 8.57
C ALA A 62 -0.22 -3.89 8.79
N CYS A 63 -1.06 -3.76 9.82
CA CYS A 63 -1.67 -2.49 10.19
C CYS A 63 -0.66 -1.50 10.78
N MET A 64 0.28 -1.97 11.60
CA MET A 64 1.38 -1.14 12.13
C MET A 64 2.25 -0.59 10.99
N TYR A 65 2.64 -1.43 10.02
CA TYR A 65 3.42 -0.95 8.87
C TYR A 65 2.65 0.07 8.02
N ARG A 66 1.34 -0.08 7.87
CA ARG A 66 0.52 0.92 7.18
C ARG A 66 0.54 2.28 7.87
N LEU A 67 0.48 2.30 9.21
CA LEU A 67 0.60 3.54 9.98
C LEU A 67 1.99 4.17 9.83
N LEU A 68 3.06 3.37 9.84
CA LEU A 68 4.42 3.83 9.59
C LEU A 68 4.59 4.42 8.18
N LEU A 69 3.87 3.88 7.20
CA LEU A 69 3.87 4.32 5.81
C LEU A 69 2.84 5.42 5.51
N ASN A 70 2.30 6.08 6.54
CA ASN A 70 1.39 7.21 6.43
C ASN A 70 0.06 6.89 5.71
N ASP A 71 -0.48 5.68 5.92
CA ASP A 71 -1.88 5.36 5.57
C ASP A 71 -2.87 6.10 6.51
N ASP A 72 -4.11 6.21 6.08
CA ASP A 72 -5.18 6.85 6.85
C ASP A 72 -5.44 6.08 8.15
N ARG A 73 -5.28 6.77 9.30
CA ARG A 73 -5.49 6.19 10.64
C ARG A 73 -6.90 5.66 10.85
N LYS A 74 -7.92 6.34 10.32
CA LYS A 74 -9.32 5.88 10.40
C LYS A 74 -9.49 4.60 9.60
N ARG A 75 -8.88 4.50 8.42
CA ARG A 75 -8.91 3.28 7.59
C ARG A 75 -8.27 2.10 8.32
N VAL A 76 -7.09 2.29 8.90
CA VAL A 76 -6.43 1.25 9.70
C VAL A 76 -7.27 0.86 10.91
N ARG A 77 -7.85 1.83 11.62
CA ARG A 77 -8.76 1.58 12.75
C ARG A 77 -9.99 0.76 12.31
N PHE A 78 -10.63 1.12 11.21
CA PHE A 78 -11.76 0.35 10.67
C PHE A 78 -11.37 -1.08 10.31
N ASP A 79 -10.15 -1.30 9.79
CA ASP A 79 -9.68 -2.65 9.51
C ASP A 79 -9.53 -3.48 10.78
N PHE A 80 -9.10 -2.91 11.92
CA PHE A 80 -9.06 -3.59 13.22
C PHE A 80 -10.44 -3.90 13.79
N GLU A 81 -11.38 -2.96 13.67
CA GLU A 81 -12.73 -3.08 14.24
C GLU A 81 -13.63 -4.01 13.40
N SER A 82 -13.32 -4.20 12.12
CA SER A 82 -14.16 -4.95 11.18
C SER A 82 -13.88 -6.45 11.25
N VAL A 83 -14.55 -7.18 12.15
CA VAL A 83 -14.48 -8.65 12.31
C VAL A 83 -14.79 -9.40 11.00
N HIS A 84 -15.71 -8.85 10.22
CA HIS A 84 -16.01 -9.29 8.87
C HIS A 84 -15.82 -8.05 8.04
N LYS A 85 -14.67 -7.87 7.40
CA LYS A 85 -14.55 -6.85 6.36
C LYS A 85 -15.79 -7.05 5.47
N PRO A 86 -16.79 -6.12 5.40
CA PRO A 86 -17.74 -6.21 4.31
C PRO A 86 -16.84 -6.33 3.10
N LYS A 87 -17.04 -7.39 2.29
CA LYS A 87 -16.34 -7.55 1.01
C LYS A 87 -16.28 -6.14 0.51
N GLN A 88 -15.06 -5.58 0.48
CA GLN A 88 -14.85 -4.22 0.05
C GLN A 88 -15.80 -4.12 -1.12
N ILE A 89 -16.77 -3.20 -1.10
CA ILE A 89 -17.51 -2.91 -2.32
C ILE A 89 -16.41 -2.37 -3.21
N LEU A 90 -15.65 -3.31 -3.78
CA LEU A 90 -14.95 -3.26 -5.01
C LEU A 90 -16.13 -2.86 -5.85
N PHE A 91 -16.28 -1.55 -6.02
CA PHE A 91 -16.85 -1.04 -7.23
C PHE A 91 -16.02 -1.74 -8.30
N SER A 92 -16.49 -2.92 -8.69
CA SER A 92 -15.96 -3.79 -9.69
C SER A 92 -16.01 -2.94 -10.93
N LYS A 93 -14.90 -2.27 -11.25
CA LYS A 93 -14.85 -1.20 -12.25
C LYS A 93 -16.03 -0.21 -12.09
N LYS A 94 -15.81 0.94 -11.45
CA LYS A 94 -16.53 2.12 -11.96
C LYS A 94 -16.16 2.22 -13.43
N ASP A 95 -17.16 2.02 -14.30
CA ASP A 95 -16.99 1.90 -15.74
C ASP A 95 -15.98 2.92 -16.29
N GLY A 96 -14.98 2.42 -17.01
CA GLY A 96 -14.12 3.23 -17.87
C GLY A 96 -12.72 3.58 -17.36
N TYR A 97 -12.37 3.49 -16.07
CA TYR A 97 -11.03 3.90 -15.61
C TYR A 97 -10.09 2.73 -15.33
N LYS A 98 -9.10 2.52 -16.22
CA LYS A 98 -7.98 1.61 -15.98
C LYS A 98 -7.03 2.26 -14.96
N LYS A 99 -6.81 1.62 -13.81
CA LYS A 99 -5.68 1.98 -12.94
C LYS A 99 -4.40 1.80 -13.76
N LYS A 100 -3.56 2.83 -13.83
CA LYS A 100 -2.25 2.71 -14.47
C LYS A 100 -1.29 2.18 -13.42
N GLU A 101 -0.82 0.94 -13.61
CA GLU A 101 0.36 0.48 -12.89
C GLU A 101 1.54 1.30 -13.41
N VAL A 102 2.30 1.88 -12.49
CA VAL A 102 3.40 2.78 -12.79
C VAL A 102 4.68 2.14 -12.30
N SER A 103 5.74 2.32 -13.07
CA SER A 103 7.04 1.80 -12.71
C SER A 103 7.69 2.68 -11.63
N PRO A 104 8.59 2.14 -10.80
CA PRO A 104 9.30 2.92 -9.78
C PRO A 104 10.00 4.18 -10.31
N GLU A 105 10.44 4.15 -11.57
CA GLU A 105 11.11 5.27 -12.24
C GLU A 105 10.21 6.52 -12.34
N GLU A 106 8.88 6.37 -12.30
CA GLU A 106 7.97 7.53 -12.25
C GLU A 106 8.07 8.30 -10.92
N LEU A 107 8.61 7.70 -9.86
CA LEU A 107 8.80 8.30 -8.53
C LEU A 107 10.24 8.77 -8.26
N ILE A 108 11.20 8.20 -8.99
CA ILE A 108 12.61 8.62 -8.99
C ILE A 108 12.74 9.97 -9.74
#